data_AF-A0A917PK49-F1
#
_entry.id   AF-A0A917PK49-F1
#
_cell.length_a   1.000
_cell.length_b   1.000
_cell.length_c   1.000
_cell.angle_alpha   90.00
_cell.angle_beta   90.00
_cell.angle_gamma   90.00
#
_symmetry.space_group_name_H-M   'P 1'
#
loop_
_entity.id
_entity.type
_entity.pdbx_description
1 polymer ?
#
loop_
_entity_poly.entity_id
_entity_poly.type
_entity_poly.pdbx_seq_one_letter_code
_entity_poly.pdbx_strand_id
1 'polypeptide(L)'
;MKNIWMLSMLLTVTPALATAPSATYVQVQSTDANDGAAEKAGAAVDNAAAATGEAVNNAAAATGKAVENAAAATGQAVDNAAAATGEAVDNAAAATGQAVDNAAAATGQAVDNAAAATSAAAANTKDAVNNAVDPNRDGVVDTNNDGVADTRQIPWGLLGLFGLLGLLGGRRREERVTVTPGVVTTPADRR
;
A
#
# COMPACT_ATOMS: atom_id res chain seq x y z
N MET A 1 17.59 88.55 5.76
CA MET A 1 16.90 89.79 6.19
C MET A 1 17.48 90.21 7.52
N LYS A 2 18.02 91.45 7.58
CA LYS A 2 18.39 92.26 8.77
C LYS A 2 19.55 91.68 9.60
N ASN A 3 20.84 92.01 9.44
CA ASN A 3 21.55 93.28 9.18
C ASN A 3 21.23 94.41 10.18
N ILE A 4 22.22 94.62 11.06
CA ILE A 4 22.69 95.91 11.63
C ILE A 4 21.76 96.46 12.72
N TRP A 5 22.29 96.80 13.89
CA TRP A 5 22.42 98.15 14.49
C TRP A 5 22.71 97.86 16.00
N MET A 6 23.55 98.53 16.79
CA MET A 6 24.29 99.78 16.64
C MET A 6 25.35 99.85 17.75
N LEU A 7 26.49 100.40 17.37
CA LEU A 7 27.57 100.95 18.19
C LEU A 7 27.05 101.96 19.24
N SER A 8 27.48 101.85 20.50
CA SER A 8 27.62 103.00 21.38
C SER A 8 28.79 102.79 22.34
N MET A 9 29.94 103.32 21.94
CA MET A 9 31.07 103.61 22.80
C MET A 9 30.70 104.75 23.74
N LEU A 10 30.77 104.53 25.05
CA LEU A 10 30.95 105.61 26.02
C LEU A 10 32.26 105.38 26.77
N LEU A 11 33.30 106.02 26.25
CA LEU A 11 34.61 106.13 26.87
C LEU A 11 34.50 107.09 28.05
N THR A 12 34.48 106.56 29.27
CA THR A 12 34.69 107.37 30.49
C THR A 12 36.11 107.10 30.99
N VAL A 13 37.00 108.05 30.72
CA VAL A 13 38.34 108.07 31.30
C VAL A 13 38.21 108.53 32.74
N THR A 14 38.44 107.64 33.70
CA THR A 14 38.71 108.03 35.09
C THR A 14 40.21 107.88 35.33
N PRO A 15 40.93 108.91 35.80
CA PRO A 15 42.37 108.82 36.04
C PRO A 15 42.66 107.83 37.18
N ALA A 16 43.54 106.88 36.88
CA ALA A 16 44.08 105.92 37.82
C ALA A 16 44.81 106.64 38.97
N LEU A 17 44.37 106.40 40.22
CA LEU A 17 45.26 106.57 41.37
C LEU A 17 46.20 105.36 41.39
N ALA A 18 47.47 105.59 41.08
CA ALA A 18 48.55 104.62 41.23
C ALA A 18 48.76 104.32 42.72
N THR A 19 48.06 103.31 43.23
CA THR A 19 48.50 102.58 44.43
C THR A 19 49.47 101.50 43.96
N ALA A 20 50.70 101.59 44.44
CA ALA A 20 51.73 100.58 44.17
C ALA A 20 51.24 99.19 44.62
N PRO A 21 51.55 98.12 43.86
CA PRO A 21 51.11 96.78 44.21
C PRO A 21 51.77 96.37 45.53
N SER A 22 50.96 96.14 46.56
CA SER A 22 51.42 95.30 47.65
C SER A 22 51.66 93.91 47.05
N ALA A 23 52.82 93.32 47.36
CA ALA A 23 53.19 92.00 46.90
C ALA A 23 52.13 90.99 47.38
N THR A 24 51.14 90.73 46.53
CA THR A 24 50.21 89.63 46.70
C THR A 24 51.02 88.39 46.39
N TYR A 25 51.42 87.66 47.43
CA TYR A 25 51.90 86.30 47.25
C TYR A 25 50.82 85.54 46.48
N VAL A 26 51.10 85.20 45.23
CA VAL A 26 50.36 84.17 44.52
C VAL A 26 50.58 82.91 45.35
N GLN A 27 49.56 82.48 46.09
CA GLN A 27 49.60 81.17 46.71
C GLN A 27 49.63 80.15 45.58
N VAL A 28 50.81 79.59 45.30
CA VAL A 28 50.97 78.41 44.47
C VAL A 28 50.28 77.30 45.24
N GLN A 29 49.08 76.89 44.79
CA GLN A 29 48.42 75.71 45.33
C GLN A 29 49.35 74.50 45.13
N SER A 30 49.62 73.75 46.20
CA SER A 30 50.40 72.51 46.12
C SER A 30 49.73 71.56 45.12
N THR A 31 50.51 71.02 44.20
CA THR A 31 50.03 70.05 43.19
C THR A 31 49.49 68.77 43.81
N ASP A 32 49.83 68.47 45.06
CA ASP A 32 49.42 67.25 45.79
C ASP A 32 47.89 67.11 45.93
N ALA A 33 47.16 68.23 46.05
CA ALA A 33 45.69 68.22 46.09
C ALA A 33 45.09 67.87 44.72
N ASN A 34 45.80 68.18 43.64
CA ASN A 34 45.42 67.89 42.27
C ASN A 34 45.74 66.44 41.89
N ASP A 35 46.84 65.90 42.41
CA ASP A 35 47.27 64.50 42.20
C ASP A 35 46.27 63.51 42.84
N GLY A 36 45.83 63.76 44.08
CA GLY A 36 44.81 62.90 44.71
C GLY A 36 43.42 63.00 44.07
N ALA A 37 43.12 64.08 43.35
CA ALA A 37 41.89 64.20 42.55
C ALA A 37 41.98 63.40 41.25
N ALA A 38 43.15 63.42 40.60
CA ALA A 38 43.42 62.63 39.40
C ALA A 38 43.36 61.12 39.68
N GLU A 39 43.93 60.65 40.80
CA GLU A 39 43.88 59.25 41.22
C GLU A 39 42.45 58.77 41.46
N LYS A 40 41.62 59.57 42.15
CA LYS A 40 40.20 59.25 42.36
C LYS A 40 39.42 59.20 41.05
N ALA A 41 39.71 60.11 40.11
CA ALA A 41 39.10 60.12 38.80
C ALA A 41 39.49 58.87 37.99
N GLY A 42 40.77 58.47 38.03
CA GLY A 42 41.26 57.23 37.41
C GLY A 42 40.56 56.00 37.97
N ALA A 43 40.51 55.85 39.30
CA ALA A 43 39.82 54.74 39.94
C ALA A 43 38.31 54.70 39.62
N ALA A 44 37.65 55.86 39.49
CA ALA A 44 36.25 55.91 39.07
C ALA A 44 36.05 55.42 37.64
N VAL A 45 36.96 55.80 36.72
CA VAL A 45 36.94 55.33 35.33
C VAL A 45 37.17 53.82 35.25
N ASP A 46 38.15 53.29 35.98
CA ASP A 46 38.46 51.85 35.98
C ASP A 46 37.27 51.03 36.50
N ASN A 47 36.62 51.48 37.59
CA ASN A 47 35.42 50.84 38.12
C ASN A 47 34.25 50.89 37.12
N ALA A 48 34.05 52.02 36.44
CA ALA A 48 33.01 52.15 35.42
C ALA A 48 33.29 51.24 34.21
N ALA A 49 34.55 51.13 33.80
CA ALA A 49 34.98 50.23 32.72
C ALA A 49 34.76 48.75 33.10
N ALA A 50 35.12 48.36 34.32
CA ALA A 50 34.89 47.01 34.84
C ALA A 50 33.40 46.65 34.88
N ALA A 51 32.56 47.53 35.45
CA ALA A 51 31.11 47.35 35.48
C ALA A 51 30.50 47.24 34.07
N THR A 52 30.98 48.06 33.13
CA THR A 52 30.57 47.98 31.72
C THR A 52 30.95 46.63 31.10
N GLY A 53 32.18 46.15 31.36
CA GLY A 53 32.65 44.85 30.89
C GLY A 53 31.82 43.69 31.42
N GLU A 54 31.49 43.69 32.72
CA GLU A 54 30.61 42.69 33.32
C GLU A 54 29.20 42.73 32.73
N ALA A 55 28.62 43.92 32.53
CA ALA A 55 27.31 44.06 31.91
C ALA A 55 27.28 43.50 30.49
N VAL A 56 28.31 43.77 29.69
CA VAL A 56 28.46 43.22 28.33
C VAL A 56 28.58 41.69 28.35
N ASN A 57 29.40 41.14 29.24
CA ASN A 57 29.58 39.69 29.37
C ASN A 57 28.28 38.99 29.78
N ASN A 58 27.54 39.57 30.73
CA ASN A 58 26.25 39.06 31.17
C ASN A 58 25.21 39.10 30.05
N ALA A 59 25.17 40.21 29.28
CA ALA A 59 24.28 40.33 28.13
C ALA A 59 24.63 39.28 27.05
N ALA A 60 25.91 39.11 26.72
CA ALA A 60 26.37 38.11 25.77
C ALA A 60 26.00 36.68 26.19
N ALA A 61 26.18 36.34 27.49
CA ALA A 61 25.80 35.04 28.03
C ALA A 61 24.28 34.81 27.97
N ALA A 62 23.47 35.83 28.25
CA ALA A 62 22.02 35.75 28.13
C ALA A 62 21.58 35.54 26.67
N THR A 63 22.18 36.25 25.73
CA THR A 63 21.96 36.05 24.29
C THR A 63 22.36 34.64 23.86
N GLY A 64 23.51 34.14 24.30
CA GLY A 64 23.97 32.77 24.01
C GLY A 64 22.95 31.71 24.46
N LYS A 65 22.49 31.79 25.71
CA LYS A 65 21.44 30.89 26.24
C LYS A 65 20.13 30.99 25.46
N ALA A 66 19.72 32.19 25.07
CA ALA A 66 18.51 32.37 24.28
C ALA A 66 18.62 31.69 22.90
N VAL A 67 19.78 31.80 22.25
CA VAL A 67 20.05 31.14 20.97
C VAL A 67 20.09 29.61 21.13
N GLU A 68 20.75 29.09 22.17
CA GLU A 68 20.79 27.64 22.45
C GLU A 68 19.39 27.07 22.67
N ASN A 69 18.56 27.75 23.48
CA ASN A 69 17.18 27.34 23.72
C ASN A 69 16.33 27.37 22.44
N ALA A 70 16.50 28.41 21.61
CA ALA A 70 15.80 28.51 20.34
C ALA A 70 16.21 27.37 19.39
N ALA A 71 17.51 27.07 19.30
CA ALA A 71 18.02 25.97 18.49
C ALA A 71 17.49 24.60 18.97
N ALA A 72 17.45 24.38 20.29
CA ALA A 72 16.90 23.16 20.87
C ALA A 72 15.40 23.00 20.55
N ALA A 73 14.62 24.08 20.68
CA ALA A 73 13.20 24.08 20.33
C ALA A 73 12.95 23.81 18.84
N THR A 74 13.77 24.39 17.96
CA THR A 74 13.73 24.08 16.52
C THR A 74 14.08 22.61 16.24
N GLY A 75 15.11 22.07 16.90
CA GLY A 75 15.48 20.66 16.77
C GLY A 75 14.33 19.73 17.17
N GLN A 76 13.72 19.96 18.33
CA GLN A 76 12.56 19.18 18.78
C GLN A 76 11.36 19.28 17.82
N ALA A 77 11.11 20.45 17.26
CA ALA A 77 10.04 20.63 16.28
C ALA A 77 10.29 19.82 14.99
N VAL A 78 11.54 19.77 14.52
CA VAL A 78 11.95 18.96 13.37
C VAL A 78 11.81 17.46 13.67
N ASP A 79 12.27 17.00 14.83
CA ASP A 79 12.16 15.59 15.23
C ASP A 79 10.69 15.13 15.31
N ASN A 80 9.84 15.95 15.90
CA ASN A 80 8.39 15.68 15.97
C ASN A 80 7.75 15.63 14.59
N ALA A 81 8.12 16.54 13.69
CA ALA A 81 7.61 16.54 12.31
C ALA A 81 8.08 15.31 11.52
N ALA A 82 9.32 14.88 11.72
CA ALA A 82 9.86 13.67 11.11
C ALA A 82 9.12 12.41 11.62
N ALA A 83 8.88 12.31 12.93
CA ALA A 83 8.12 11.22 13.53
C ALA A 83 6.69 11.14 12.98
N ALA A 84 5.97 12.27 12.93
CA ALA A 84 4.63 12.34 12.37
C ALA A 84 4.59 11.94 10.89
N THR A 85 5.60 12.34 10.12
CA THR A 85 5.74 11.94 8.70
C THR A 85 5.96 10.43 8.59
N GLY A 86 6.81 9.84 9.45
CA GLY A 86 7.05 8.40 9.50
C GLY A 86 5.77 7.62 9.79
N GLU A 87 5.02 8.01 10.83
CA GLU A 87 3.74 7.38 11.17
C GLU A 87 2.72 7.47 10.03
N ALA A 88 2.65 8.61 9.33
CA ALA A 88 1.77 8.77 8.18
C ALA A 88 2.12 7.82 7.03
N VAL A 89 3.42 7.61 6.76
CA VAL A 89 3.89 6.67 5.73
C VAL A 89 3.56 5.23 6.11
N ASP A 90 3.81 4.85 7.36
CA ASP A 90 3.53 3.49 7.85
C ASP A 90 2.04 3.16 7.76
N ASN A 91 1.17 4.11 8.15
CA ASN A 91 -0.27 3.96 8.02
C ASN A 91 -0.73 3.83 6.57
N ALA A 92 -0.15 4.62 5.65
CA ALA A 92 -0.46 4.53 4.23
C ALA A 92 -0.02 3.19 3.62
N ALA A 93 1.15 2.69 4.03
CA ALA A 93 1.64 1.38 3.60
C ALA A 93 0.74 0.25 4.10
N ALA A 94 0.31 0.29 5.36
CA ALA A 94 -0.62 -0.68 5.94
C ALA A 94 -1.97 -0.70 5.21
N ALA A 95 -2.54 0.48 4.94
CA ALA A 95 -3.79 0.60 4.18
C ALA A 95 -3.65 0.03 2.75
N THR A 96 -2.53 0.29 2.10
CA THR A 96 -2.21 -0.27 0.77
C THR A 96 -2.12 -1.80 0.82
N GLY A 97 -1.44 -2.35 1.82
CA GLY A 97 -1.34 -3.80 2.01
C GLY A 97 -2.71 -4.46 2.18
N GLN A 98 -3.56 -3.90 3.05
CA GLN A 98 -4.93 -4.39 3.24
C GLN A 98 -5.76 -4.34 1.96
N ALA A 99 -5.62 -3.28 1.16
CA ALA A 99 -6.33 -3.17 -0.12
C ALA A 99 -5.89 -4.27 -1.11
N VAL A 100 -4.59 -4.57 -1.17
CA VAL A 100 -4.04 -5.65 -2.00
C VAL A 100 -4.55 -7.02 -1.54
N ASP A 101 -4.53 -7.29 -0.24
CA ASP A 101 -5.02 -8.56 0.31
C ASP A 101 -6.51 -8.77 0.01
N ASN A 102 -7.32 -7.74 0.17
CA ASN A 102 -8.74 -7.78 -0.16
C ASN A 102 -8.98 -8.02 -1.66
N ALA A 103 -8.21 -7.37 -2.52
CA ALA A 103 -8.31 -7.57 -3.98
C ALA A 103 -7.90 -9.00 -4.38
N ALA A 104 -6.85 -9.55 -3.76
CA ALA A 104 -6.42 -10.92 -3.98
C ALA A 104 -7.48 -11.93 -3.51
N ALA A 105 -8.09 -11.72 -2.34
CA ALA A 105 -9.17 -12.57 -1.84
C ALA A 105 -10.40 -12.54 -2.76
N ALA A 106 -10.83 -11.36 -3.20
CA ALA A 106 -11.93 -11.21 -4.15
C ALA A 106 -11.63 -11.92 -5.49
N THR A 107 -10.40 -11.81 -5.98
CA THR A 107 -9.96 -12.51 -7.19
C THR A 107 -10.01 -14.03 -7.01
N GLY A 108 -9.52 -14.54 -5.87
CA GLY A 108 -9.59 -15.96 -5.54
C GLY A 108 -11.02 -16.48 -5.52
N GLN A 109 -11.93 -15.78 -4.85
CA GLN A 109 -13.35 -16.13 -4.83
C GLN A 109 -13.99 -16.13 -6.23
N ALA A 110 -13.63 -15.16 -7.08
CA ALA A 110 -14.13 -15.11 -8.44
C ALA A 110 -13.66 -16.32 -9.27
N VAL A 111 -12.41 -16.73 -9.11
CA VAL A 111 -11.84 -17.93 -9.75
C VAL A 111 -12.54 -19.19 -9.27
N ASP A 112 -12.73 -19.34 -7.96
CA ASP A 112 -13.41 -20.51 -7.38
C ASP A 112 -14.85 -20.63 -7.88
N ASN A 113 -15.57 -19.51 -7.94
CA ASN A 113 -16.93 -19.46 -8.48
C ASN A 113 -16.98 -19.83 -9.97
N ALA A 114 -16.03 -19.34 -10.76
CA ALA A 114 -15.93 -19.68 -12.18
C ALA A 114 -15.60 -21.17 -12.41
N ALA A 115 -14.71 -21.73 -11.59
CA ALA A 115 -14.40 -23.16 -11.61
C ALA A 115 -15.62 -24.01 -11.24
N ALA A 116 -16.35 -23.63 -10.19
CA ALA A 116 -17.58 -24.31 -9.79
C ALA A 116 -18.66 -24.26 -10.89
N ALA A 117 -18.86 -23.11 -11.53
CA ALA A 117 -19.79 -22.96 -12.64
C ALA A 117 -19.39 -23.83 -13.84
N THR A 118 -18.10 -23.88 -14.17
CA THR A 118 -17.57 -24.74 -15.24
C THR A 118 -17.79 -26.22 -14.93
N SER A 119 -17.54 -26.65 -13.69
CA SER A 119 -17.77 -28.02 -13.27
C SER A 119 -19.24 -28.41 -13.33
N ALA A 120 -20.14 -27.51 -12.92
CA ALA A 120 -21.58 -27.73 -13.01
C ALA A 120 -22.04 -27.83 -14.48
N ALA A 121 -21.53 -26.96 -15.35
CA ALA A 121 -21.82 -27.02 -16.78
C ALA A 121 -21.33 -28.35 -17.40
N ALA A 122 -20.12 -28.78 -17.07
CA ALA A 122 -19.57 -30.06 -17.55
C ALA A 122 -20.40 -31.26 -17.07
N ALA A 123 -20.87 -31.26 -15.82
CA ALA A 123 -21.76 -32.30 -15.30
C ALA A 123 -23.09 -32.33 -16.06
N ASN A 124 -23.72 -31.18 -16.27
CA ASN A 124 -24.96 -31.07 -17.05
C ASN A 124 -24.77 -31.56 -18.50
N THR A 125 -23.66 -31.21 -19.15
CA THR A 125 -23.34 -31.70 -20.49
C THR A 125 -23.16 -33.22 -20.49
N LYS A 126 -22.47 -33.79 -19.50
CA LYS A 126 -22.32 -35.24 -19.37
C LYS A 126 -23.68 -35.92 -19.25
N ASP A 127 -24.57 -35.40 -18.40
CA ASP A 127 -25.90 -35.95 -18.22
C ASP A 127 -26.76 -35.84 -19.48
N ALA A 128 -26.68 -34.72 -20.19
CA ALA A 128 -27.36 -34.52 -21.47
C ALA A 128 -26.86 -35.50 -22.54
N VAL A 129 -25.54 -35.69 -22.65
CA VAL A 129 -24.94 -36.66 -23.57
C VAL A 129 -25.36 -38.08 -23.22
N ASN A 130 -25.30 -38.46 -21.95
CA ASN A 130 -25.73 -39.79 -21.51
C ASN A 130 -27.21 -40.03 -21.85
N ASN A 131 -28.10 -39.07 -21.57
CA ASN A 131 -29.51 -39.19 -21.90
C ASN A 131 -29.77 -39.22 -23.41
N ALA A 132 -28.93 -38.58 -24.21
CA ALA A 132 -29.03 -38.57 -25.66
C ALA A 132 -28.45 -39.83 -26.32
N VAL A 133 -27.60 -40.61 -25.64
CA VAL A 133 -27.01 -41.85 -26.18
C VAL A 133 -27.69 -43.10 -25.63
N ASP A 134 -28.14 -43.03 -24.38
CA ASP A 134 -28.78 -44.11 -23.64
C ASP A 134 -29.89 -43.51 -22.74
N PRO A 135 -31.09 -43.26 -23.31
CA PRO A 135 -32.19 -42.65 -22.58
C PRO A 135 -32.82 -43.59 -21.53
N ASN A 136 -32.68 -44.92 -21.69
CA ASN A 136 -33.25 -45.90 -20.77
C ASN A 136 -32.25 -46.35 -19.67
N ARG A 137 -30.98 -45.95 -19.79
CA ARG A 137 -29.87 -46.24 -18.87
C ARG A 137 -29.62 -47.74 -18.68
N ASP A 138 -29.82 -48.54 -19.73
CA ASP A 138 -29.61 -49.99 -19.67
C ASP A 138 -28.19 -50.42 -20.08
N GLY A 139 -27.34 -49.47 -20.50
CA GLY A 139 -25.94 -49.69 -20.86
C GLY A 139 -25.73 -50.17 -22.30
N VAL A 140 -26.79 -50.18 -23.13
CA VAL A 140 -26.73 -50.52 -24.55
C VAL A 140 -27.03 -49.27 -25.40
N VAL A 141 -26.25 -49.07 -26.48
CA VAL A 141 -26.50 -47.99 -27.44
C VAL A 141 -27.38 -48.53 -28.57
N ASP A 142 -28.59 -48.00 -28.68
CA ASP A 142 -29.57 -48.41 -29.70
C ASP A 142 -29.45 -47.59 -30.99
N THR A 143 -29.72 -48.21 -32.15
CA THR A 143 -29.48 -47.58 -33.47
C THR A 143 -30.41 -46.40 -33.76
N ASN A 144 -31.64 -46.43 -33.23
CA ASN A 144 -32.70 -45.42 -33.40
C ASN A 144 -32.89 -44.54 -32.14
N ASN A 145 -32.18 -44.85 -31.05
CA ASN A 145 -32.20 -44.11 -29.79
C ASN A 145 -33.62 -43.88 -29.23
N ASP A 146 -34.51 -44.87 -29.39
CA ASP A 146 -35.92 -44.80 -28.94
C ASP A 146 -36.14 -45.39 -27.53
N GLY A 147 -35.07 -45.86 -26.89
CA GLY A 147 -35.09 -46.46 -25.55
C GLY A 147 -35.62 -47.90 -25.52
N VAL A 148 -35.78 -48.55 -26.67
CA VAL A 148 -36.13 -49.96 -26.78
C VAL A 148 -35.00 -50.74 -27.44
N ALA A 149 -34.34 -51.59 -26.65
CA ALA A 149 -33.26 -52.44 -27.14
C ALA A 149 -33.60 -53.13 -28.48
N ASP A 150 -32.75 -52.96 -29.49
CA ASP A 150 -32.94 -53.52 -30.85
C ASP A 150 -33.16 -55.05 -30.82
N THR A 151 -32.62 -55.73 -29.81
CA THR A 151 -32.79 -57.18 -29.56
C THR A 151 -34.20 -57.59 -29.15
N ARG A 152 -35.04 -56.67 -28.68
CA ARG A 152 -36.45 -56.92 -28.32
C ARG A 152 -37.42 -56.71 -29.49
N GLN A 153 -36.95 -56.16 -30.61
CA GLN A 153 -37.74 -55.95 -31.82
C GLN A 153 -37.75 -57.15 -32.78
N ILE A 154 -37.07 -58.26 -32.44
CA ILE A 154 -37.26 -59.53 -33.14
C ILE A 154 -38.75 -59.89 -32.99
N PRO A 155 -39.52 -60.02 -34.08
CA PRO A 155 -40.93 -60.38 -33.97
C PRO A 155 -41.03 -61.80 -33.43
N TRP A 156 -41.21 -61.93 -32.11
CA TRP A 156 -41.48 -63.22 -31.43
C TRP A 156 -42.71 -63.92 -32.02
N GLY A 157 -43.58 -63.18 -32.71
CA GLY A 157 -44.64 -63.72 -33.56
C GLY A 157 -44.14 -64.64 -34.69
N LEU A 158 -42.94 -64.41 -35.25
CA LEU A 158 -42.34 -65.31 -36.25
C LEU A 158 -41.79 -66.59 -35.63
N LEU A 159 -41.23 -66.56 -34.42
CA LEU A 159 -40.82 -67.78 -33.71
C LEU A 159 -42.04 -68.65 -33.36
N GLY A 160 -43.16 -68.02 -32.96
CA GLY A 160 -44.45 -68.71 -32.78
C GLY A 160 -45.01 -69.29 -34.09
N LEU A 161 -44.89 -68.57 -35.21
CA LEU A 161 -45.39 -69.01 -36.52
C LEU A 161 -44.52 -70.12 -37.15
N PHE A 162 -43.19 -70.09 -36.99
CA PHE A 162 -42.32 -71.19 -37.39
C PHE A 162 -42.56 -72.44 -36.52
N GLY A 163 -42.84 -72.28 -35.22
CA GLY A 163 -43.28 -73.38 -34.36
C GLY A 163 -44.64 -73.95 -34.78
N LEU A 164 -45.58 -73.11 -35.23
CA LEU A 164 -46.89 -73.53 -35.71
C LEU A 164 -46.82 -74.20 -37.10
N LEU A 165 -45.94 -73.74 -37.99
CA LEU A 165 -45.71 -74.36 -39.30
C LEU A 165 -45.02 -75.72 -39.17
N GLY A 166 -44.16 -75.91 -38.15
CA GLY A 166 -43.61 -77.22 -37.78
C GLY A 166 -44.66 -78.21 -37.27
N LEU A 167 -45.72 -77.73 -36.62
CA LEU A 167 -46.81 -78.56 -36.10
C LEU A 167 -47.79 -79.04 -37.21
N LEU A 168 -47.87 -78.32 -38.34
CA LEU A 168 -48.73 -78.68 -39.47
C LEU A 168 -48.08 -79.62 -40.51
N GLY A 169 -46.77 -79.88 -40.42
CA GLY A 169 -46.03 -80.75 -41.35
C GLY A 169 -45.95 -82.24 -40.97
N GLY A 170 -46.42 -82.64 -39.79
CA GLY A 170 -46.11 -83.94 -39.19
C GLY A 170 -47.15 -85.07 -39.38
N ARG A 171 -47.86 -85.18 -40.51
CA ARG A 171 -48.70 -86.37 -40.78
C ARG A 171 -48.70 -86.82 -42.25
N ARG A 172 -47.66 -87.57 -42.64
CA ARG A 172 -47.76 -88.72 -43.57
C ARG A 172 -46.82 -89.80 -43.02
N ARG A 173 -47.33 -90.70 -42.17
CA ARG A 173 -47.85 -92.04 -42.55
C ARG A 173 -46.93 -92.77 -43.51
N GLU A 174 -46.29 -93.78 -42.91
CA GLU A 174 -45.75 -94.99 -43.50
C GLU A 174 -46.36 -95.37 -44.84
N GLU A 175 -45.51 -95.62 -45.84
CA GLU A 175 -45.87 -96.55 -46.90
C GLU A 175 -44.75 -97.58 -47.06
N ARG A 176 -45.10 -98.77 -46.58
CA ARG A 176 -44.51 -100.10 -46.74
C ARG A 176 -43.88 -100.29 -48.12
N VAL A 177 -42.57 -100.48 -48.18
CA VAL A 177 -41.86 -100.94 -49.38
C VAL A 177 -42.02 -102.47 -49.48
N THR A 178 -42.80 -102.90 -50.46
CA THR A 178 -42.90 -104.30 -50.88
C THR A 178 -41.63 -104.70 -51.62
N VAL A 179 -41.08 -105.84 -51.21
CA VAL A 179 -39.88 -106.48 -51.75
C VAL A 179 -40.15 -107.04 -53.14
N THR A 180 -39.30 -106.70 -54.11
CA THR A 180 -39.13 -107.47 -55.35
C THR A 180 -37.68 -107.99 -55.38
N PRO A 181 -37.43 -109.31 -55.45
CA PRO A 181 -36.07 -109.83 -55.52
C PRO A 181 -35.60 -109.84 -56.96
N GLY A 182 -34.43 -109.26 -57.24
CA GLY A 182 -33.86 -109.28 -58.58
C GLY A 182 -32.47 -108.68 -58.67
N VAL A 183 -31.49 -109.57 -58.65
CA VAL A 183 -30.12 -109.46 -59.19
C VAL A 183 -29.06 -108.77 -58.32
N VAL A 184 -28.19 -109.66 -57.85
CA VAL A 184 -26.85 -109.53 -57.27
C VAL A 184 -25.88 -108.87 -58.24
N THR A 185 -25.04 -107.92 -57.77
CA THR A 185 -23.56 -108.06 -57.69
C THR A 185 -22.93 -106.91 -56.88
N THR A 186 -22.49 -107.27 -55.67
CA THR A 186 -21.18 -107.08 -55.00
C THR A 186 -20.51 -105.70 -54.84
N PRO A 187 -19.92 -105.39 -53.66
CA PRO A 187 -19.45 -104.05 -53.26
C PRO A 187 -17.93 -103.86 -53.39
N ALA A 188 -17.50 -102.60 -53.48
CA ALA A 188 -16.15 -102.13 -53.14
C ALA A 188 -16.30 -100.74 -52.49
N ASP A 189 -16.00 -100.53 -51.20
CA ASP A 189 -14.64 -100.43 -50.61
C ASP A 189 -13.84 -99.31 -51.32
N ARG A 190 -13.22 -98.30 -50.70
CA ARG A 190 -12.92 -97.91 -49.31
C ARG A 190 -12.15 -96.57 -49.43
N ARG A 191 -12.19 -95.76 -48.36
CA ARG A 191 -11.19 -94.74 -47.97
C ARG A 191 -11.08 -93.46 -48.80
#